data_AF-A0A535PZ25-F1
#
_entry.id   AF-A0A535PZ25-F1
#
_cell.length_a   1.000
_cell.length_b   1.000
_cell.length_c   1.000
_cell.angle_alpha   90.00
_cell.angle_beta   90.00
_cell.angle_gamma   90.00
#
_symmetry.space_group_name_H-M   'P 1'
#
loop_
_entity.id
_entity.type
_entity.pdbx_description
1 polymer ?
#
loop_
_entity_poly.entity_id
_entity_poly.type
_entity_poly.pdbx_seq_one_letter_code
_entity_poly.pdbx_strand_id
1 'polypeptide(L)'
;MAIWFVSRARRLVPPVLVVLSISVFAAGLMTHVKQTNAAVAPCSVQWGTYVTNGPLDPAMVSLRTLDTSINRHSSIVHWYTQWGASWGTWAYVHPLFDNIRNYNSVNEVGATPLLTWEAWGAPFTVGNNMFPLKNIAAGNYDAYIDSWAVGLQSYGDPVMLDVLHEMDGNWYPWGYGVNGNTQADYIAAFRHIHDRFALAGATNVQWVWNPDA
;
A
#
# COMPACT_ATOMS: atom_id res chain seq x y z
N MET A 1 15.52 36.52 34.08
CA MET A 1 16.39 37.71 33.97
C MET A 1 17.51 37.58 35.00
N ALA A 2 18.71 37.20 34.55
CA ALA A 2 19.96 37.25 35.31
C ALA A 2 21.11 37.37 34.29
N ILE A 3 22.17 38.06 34.69
CA ILE A 3 23.10 38.90 33.93
C ILE A 3 24.53 38.32 34.05
N TRP A 4 25.24 38.23 32.90
CA TRP A 4 26.70 38.34 32.58
C TRP A 4 27.77 37.54 33.38
N PHE A 5 28.84 37.00 32.76
CA PHE A 5 30.05 37.73 32.30
C PHE A 5 30.91 36.99 31.24
N VAL A 6 31.65 37.80 30.46
CA VAL A 6 32.64 37.46 29.41
C VAL A 6 34.06 37.38 29.99
N SER A 7 34.94 36.57 29.40
CA SER A 7 36.40 36.75 29.49
C SER A 7 37.10 36.27 28.21
N ARG A 8 37.93 37.16 27.64
CA ARG A 8 38.71 37.00 26.40
C ARG A 8 40.16 37.35 26.75
N ALA A 9 41.13 36.47 26.48
CA ALA A 9 42.56 36.78 26.38
C ALA A 9 43.31 35.51 25.95
N ARG A 10 44.45 35.49 25.26
CA ARG A 10 45.24 36.37 24.37
C ARG A 10 46.24 35.42 23.69
N ARG A 11 46.61 35.69 22.44
CA ARG A 11 47.63 34.94 21.68
C ARG A 11 49.05 35.19 22.22
N LEU A 12 49.89 34.15 22.25
CA LEU A 12 51.35 34.21 22.27
C LEU A 12 51.94 33.07 21.39
N VAL A 13 52.96 33.40 20.59
CA VAL A 13 53.83 32.57 19.72
C VAL A 13 55.26 32.94 20.17
N PRO A 14 56.28 32.05 20.38
CA PRO A 14 57.02 31.22 19.38
C PRO A 14 57.65 29.93 20.01
N PRO A 15 58.69 29.20 19.49
CA PRO A 15 59.47 29.32 18.25
C PRO A 15 59.49 28.07 17.35
N VAL A 16 59.96 28.30 16.11
CA VAL A 16 60.16 27.29 15.05
C VAL A 16 61.41 26.47 15.35
N LEU A 17 61.25 25.15 15.46
CA LEU A 17 62.32 24.17 15.48
C LEU A 17 62.31 23.44 14.13
N VAL A 18 63.35 23.69 13.32
CA VAL A 18 63.60 22.97 12.07
C VAL A 18 64.28 21.65 12.45
N VAL A 19 63.56 20.54 12.32
CA VAL A 19 64.13 19.19 12.32
C VAL A 19 64.05 18.67 10.90
N LEU A 20 65.22 18.43 10.31
CA LEU A 20 65.37 17.85 8.99
C LEU A 20 65.60 16.33 9.13
N SER A 21 65.04 15.57 8.20
CA SER A 21 65.47 14.21 7.78
C SER A 21 64.96 13.05 8.67
N ILE A 22 64.55 11.87 8.20
CA ILE A 22 64.63 11.17 6.90
C ILE A 22 63.33 10.34 6.80
N SER A 23 62.54 10.51 5.74
CA SER A 23 61.41 9.60 5.46
C SER A 23 61.89 8.50 4.51
N VAL A 24 62.01 7.28 5.03
CA VAL A 24 62.14 6.08 4.19
C VAL A 24 60.80 5.87 3.48
N PHE A 25 60.75 6.13 2.17
CA PHE A 25 59.61 5.74 1.34
C PHE A 25 59.66 4.22 1.13
N ALA A 26 59.02 3.47 2.02
CA ALA A 26 58.60 2.12 1.68
C ALA A 26 57.42 2.26 0.71
N ALA A 27 57.67 2.02 -0.58
CA ALA A 27 56.62 1.86 -1.57
C ALA A 27 55.89 0.53 -1.30
N GLY A 28 55.05 0.51 -0.27
CA GLY A 28 54.09 -0.56 -0.07
C GLY A 28 53.05 -0.45 -1.18
N LEU A 29 52.99 -1.47 -2.04
CA LEU A 29 51.87 -1.66 -2.94
C LEU A 29 50.63 -1.94 -2.07
N MET A 30 49.94 -0.89 -1.63
CA MET A 30 48.62 -1.04 -1.04
C MET A 30 47.67 -1.39 -2.17
N THR A 31 47.48 -2.69 -2.41
CA THR A 31 46.31 -3.16 -3.14
C THR A 31 45.08 -2.66 -2.37
N HIS A 32 44.51 -1.56 -2.84
CA HIS A 32 43.17 -1.17 -2.42
C HIS A 32 42.27 -2.28 -2.95
N VAL A 33 41.94 -3.23 -2.08
CA VAL A 33 40.75 -4.04 -2.30
C VAL A 33 39.64 -3.01 -2.33
N LYS A 34 39.14 -2.71 -3.53
CA LYS A 34 37.88 -1.99 -3.69
C LYS A 34 36.91 -2.81 -2.86
N GLN A 35 36.52 -2.29 -1.71
CA GLN A 35 35.49 -2.90 -0.90
C GLN A 35 34.27 -2.88 -1.80
N THR A 36 34.00 -4.01 -2.46
CA THR A 36 32.77 -4.20 -3.19
C THR A 36 31.74 -4.17 -2.09
N ASN A 37 31.11 -3.01 -1.90
CA ASN A 37 29.84 -2.95 -1.23
C ASN A 37 29.02 -4.06 -1.88
N ALA A 38 28.59 -5.04 -1.09
CA ALA A 38 27.54 -5.93 -1.56
C ALA A 38 26.46 -5.02 -2.16
N ALA A 39 25.99 -5.35 -3.37
CA ALA A 39 24.88 -4.62 -3.95
C ALA A 39 23.80 -4.54 -2.88
N VAL A 40 23.39 -3.33 -2.51
CA VAL A 40 22.18 -3.15 -1.71
C VAL A 40 21.10 -3.81 -2.56
N ALA A 41 20.61 -4.97 -2.14
CA ALA A 41 19.45 -5.55 -2.80
C ALA A 41 18.41 -4.43 -2.82
N PRO A 42 17.86 -4.04 -3.99
CA PRO A 42 16.79 -3.06 -3.99
C PRO A 42 15.74 -3.59 -3.03
N CYS A 43 15.25 -2.76 -2.11
CA CYS A 43 14.17 -3.14 -1.20
C CYS A 43 12.97 -3.57 -2.05
N SER A 44 12.92 -4.86 -2.39
CA SER A 44 11.96 -5.43 -3.35
C SER A 44 10.63 -5.78 -2.71
N VAL A 45 10.49 -5.47 -1.41
CA VAL A 45 9.30 -5.71 -0.60
C VAL A 45 8.82 -4.38 -0.06
N GLN A 46 7.64 -3.97 -0.50
CA GLN A 46 6.94 -2.81 0.05
C GLN A 46 6.26 -3.19 1.36
N TRP A 47 6.21 -2.23 2.28
CA TRP A 47 5.47 -2.38 3.54
C TRP A 47 4.07 -1.82 3.37
N GLY A 48 3.06 -2.61 3.74
CA GLY A 48 1.66 -2.22 3.69
C GLY A 48 0.96 -2.46 5.02
N THR A 49 -0.14 -1.74 5.26
CA THR A 49 -0.90 -1.86 6.50
C THR A 49 -2.40 -1.84 6.26
N TYR A 50 -3.10 -2.72 6.99
CA TYR A 50 -4.51 -2.53 7.32
C TYR A 50 -4.58 -2.01 8.76
N VAL A 51 -5.22 -0.87 8.95
CA VAL A 51 -5.50 -0.30 10.27
C VAL A 51 -6.97 0.03 10.33
N THR A 52 -7.64 -0.36 11.41
CA THR A 52 -9.05 -0.03 11.63
C THR A 52 -9.29 1.47 11.46
N ASN A 53 -10.28 1.82 10.65
CA ASN A 53 -10.62 3.20 10.27
C ASN A 53 -9.52 3.98 9.55
N GLY A 54 -8.46 3.33 9.04
CA GLY A 54 -7.31 3.96 8.40
C GLY A 54 -7.70 5.04 7.40
N PRO A 55 -8.28 4.68 6.24
CA PRO A 55 -8.70 5.64 5.23
C PRO A 55 -10.08 6.28 5.49
N LEU A 56 -10.86 5.75 6.44
CA LEU A 56 -12.17 6.29 6.83
C LEU A 56 -12.04 7.62 7.61
N ASP A 57 -10.93 7.82 8.30
CA ASP A 57 -10.56 9.11 8.86
C ASP A 57 -9.84 9.95 7.80
N PRO A 58 -10.39 11.08 7.34
CA PRO A 58 -9.70 11.96 6.39
C PRO A 58 -8.38 12.51 6.94
N ALA A 59 -8.28 12.60 8.26
CA ALA A 59 -7.04 12.96 8.90
C ALA A 59 -6.08 11.78 9.01
N MET A 60 -6.40 10.52 8.66
CA MET A 60 -5.43 9.40 8.64
C MET A 60 -4.66 9.23 9.96
N VAL A 61 -5.28 9.55 11.11
CA VAL A 61 -4.60 9.66 12.41
C VAL A 61 -4.06 8.31 12.87
N SER A 62 -4.83 7.24 12.70
CA SER A 62 -4.43 5.89 13.12
C SER A 62 -3.21 5.40 12.33
N LEU A 63 -3.18 5.64 11.01
CA LEU A 63 -2.04 5.33 10.16
C LEU A 63 -0.81 6.17 10.51
N ARG A 64 -0.93 7.49 10.69
CA ARG A 64 0.21 8.32 11.13
C ARG A 64 0.75 7.90 12.49
N THR A 65 -0.13 7.50 13.40
CA THR A 65 0.25 7.02 14.74
C THR A 65 1.06 5.73 14.63
N LEU A 66 0.57 4.76 13.85
CA LEU A 66 1.30 3.53 13.57
C LEU A 66 2.65 3.85 12.93
N ASP A 67 2.67 4.57 11.82
CA ASP A 67 3.88 4.89 11.06
C ASP A 67 4.94 5.59 11.94
N THR A 68 4.51 6.50 12.82
CA THR A 68 5.40 7.17 13.78
C THR A 68 5.94 6.20 14.84
N SER A 69 5.09 5.30 15.35
CA SER A 69 5.48 4.34 16.40
C SER A 69 6.53 3.33 15.93
N ILE A 70 6.51 2.99 14.64
CA ILE A 70 7.47 2.07 14.01
C ILE A 70 8.55 2.81 13.20
N ASN A 71 8.49 4.14 13.14
CA ASN A 71 9.33 5.01 12.31
C ASN A 71 9.44 4.52 10.85
N ARG A 72 8.31 4.18 10.24
CA ARG A 72 8.22 3.65 8.87
C ARG A 72 6.90 4.04 8.22
N HIS A 73 6.96 4.53 6.97
CA HIS A 73 5.79 4.92 6.20
C HIS A 73 5.08 3.67 5.66
N SER A 74 3.75 3.65 5.73
CA SER A 74 2.96 2.64 5.03
C SER A 74 2.96 2.92 3.52
N SER A 75 3.65 2.11 2.71
CA SER A 75 3.70 2.32 1.25
C SER A 75 2.43 1.79 0.54
N ILE A 76 1.71 0.89 1.20
CA ILE A 76 0.40 0.37 0.77
C ILE A 76 -0.58 0.56 1.93
N VAL A 77 -1.76 1.09 1.66
CA VAL A 77 -2.84 1.21 2.65
C VAL A 77 -4.00 0.34 2.22
N HIS A 78 -4.35 -0.62 3.07
CA HIS A 78 -5.39 -1.62 2.83
C HIS A 78 -6.67 -1.29 3.59
N TRP A 79 -7.82 -1.46 2.95
CA TRP A 79 -9.14 -1.53 3.59
C TRP A 79 -10.11 -2.43 2.82
N TYR A 80 -11.27 -2.67 3.43
CA TYR A 80 -12.33 -3.51 2.89
C TYR A 80 -13.57 -2.67 2.55
N THR A 81 -14.29 -3.04 1.50
CA THR A 81 -15.58 -2.42 1.14
C THR A 81 -16.54 -3.49 0.63
N GLN A 82 -17.73 -3.55 1.22
CA GLN A 82 -18.80 -4.46 0.78
C GLN A 82 -19.62 -3.88 -0.38
N TRP A 83 -20.08 -4.74 -1.28
CA TRP A 83 -20.89 -4.34 -2.44
C TRP A 83 -22.28 -3.84 -2.05
N GLY A 84 -22.72 -2.76 -2.69
CA GLY A 84 -24.11 -2.27 -2.62
C GLY A 84 -24.58 -1.73 -1.26
N ALA A 85 -23.78 -1.83 -0.19
CA ALA A 85 -24.02 -1.14 1.06
C ALA A 85 -23.98 0.38 0.86
N SER A 86 -24.54 1.17 1.78
CA SER A 86 -24.49 2.64 1.68
C SER A 86 -23.05 3.17 1.70
N TRP A 87 -22.15 2.49 2.40
CA TRP A 87 -20.69 2.73 2.39
C TRP A 87 -19.95 1.99 1.26
N GLY A 88 -20.68 1.24 0.44
CA GLY A 88 -20.19 0.36 -0.60
C GLY A 88 -20.27 0.94 -2.02
N THR A 89 -20.53 2.23 -2.15
CA THR A 89 -20.70 2.90 -3.46
C THR A 89 -19.44 3.66 -3.84
N TRP A 90 -19.18 3.82 -5.15
CA TRP A 90 -18.07 4.66 -5.62
C TRP A 90 -18.14 6.07 -5.02
N ALA A 91 -19.33 6.68 -4.98
CA ALA A 91 -19.54 8.01 -4.40
C ALA A 91 -19.20 8.11 -2.90
N TYR A 92 -19.27 7.01 -2.16
CA TYR A 92 -18.83 6.99 -0.77
C TYR A 92 -17.32 6.74 -0.65
N VAL A 93 -16.78 5.82 -1.46
CA VAL A 93 -15.40 5.33 -1.30
C VAL A 93 -14.37 6.19 -2.02
N HIS A 94 -14.72 6.91 -3.09
CA HIS A 94 -13.75 7.71 -3.85
C HIS A 94 -12.89 8.67 -3.00
N PRO A 95 -13.39 9.34 -1.93
CA PRO A 95 -12.56 10.25 -1.13
C PRO A 95 -11.51 9.51 -0.29
N LEU A 96 -11.69 8.20 -0.04
CA LEU A 96 -10.74 7.39 0.73
C LEU A 96 -9.44 7.21 -0.08
N PHE A 97 -9.54 7.08 -1.40
CA PHE A 97 -8.37 7.06 -2.28
C PHE A 97 -7.58 8.38 -2.17
N ASP A 98 -8.28 9.51 -2.15
CA ASP A 98 -7.66 10.83 -1.97
C ASP A 98 -6.98 10.96 -0.60
N ASN A 99 -7.61 10.45 0.47
CA ASN A 99 -7.00 10.42 1.81
C ASN A 99 -5.67 9.64 1.79
N ILE A 100 -5.66 8.47 1.14
CA ILE A 100 -4.46 7.63 0.99
C ILE A 100 -3.39 8.32 0.13
N ARG A 101 -3.79 9.05 -0.91
CA ARG A 101 -2.83 9.72 -1.79
C ARG A 101 -2.17 10.93 -1.16
N ASN A 102 -2.91 11.63 -0.28
CA ASN A 102 -2.50 12.93 0.25
C ASN A 102 -1.94 12.89 1.67
N TYR A 103 -2.07 11.78 2.41
CA TYR A 103 -1.50 11.72 3.75
C TYR A 103 0.02 11.72 3.72
N ASN A 104 0.61 12.20 4.80
CA ASN A 104 2.05 12.22 4.99
C ASN A 104 2.39 11.63 6.36
N SER A 105 3.50 10.92 6.43
CA SER A 105 4.05 10.41 7.68
C SER A 105 5.55 10.16 7.48
N VAL A 106 6.34 10.29 8.55
CA VAL A 106 7.79 9.99 8.57
C VAL A 106 8.58 10.54 7.37
N ASN A 107 8.27 11.76 6.93
CA ASN A 107 8.88 12.47 5.79
C ASN A 107 8.54 11.93 4.38
N GLU A 108 7.51 11.11 4.27
CA GLU A 108 6.99 10.58 2.99
C GLU A 108 5.53 11.04 2.78
N VAL A 109 5.08 11.03 1.52
CA VAL A 109 3.73 11.45 1.12
C VAL A 109 3.10 10.38 0.24
N GLY A 110 1.87 9.99 0.61
CA GLY A 110 0.98 9.14 -0.15
C GLY A 110 1.38 7.66 -0.15
N ALA A 111 0.38 6.80 -0.34
CA ALA A 111 0.56 5.37 -0.51
C ALA A 111 -0.19 4.84 -1.73
N THR A 112 0.08 3.59 -2.10
CA THR A 112 -0.75 2.85 -3.06
C THR A 112 -1.98 2.28 -2.32
N PRO A 113 -3.21 2.61 -2.73
CA PRO A 113 -4.41 2.02 -2.18
C PRO A 113 -4.50 0.53 -2.55
N LEU A 114 -4.78 -0.34 -1.58
CA LEU A 114 -5.20 -1.73 -1.80
C LEU A 114 -6.61 -1.93 -1.25
N LEU A 115 -7.58 -2.12 -2.15
CA LEU A 115 -8.97 -2.32 -1.78
C LEU A 115 -9.33 -3.80 -1.90
N THR A 116 -9.76 -4.41 -0.79
CA THR A 116 -10.50 -5.68 -0.85
C THR A 116 -11.99 -5.37 -1.03
N TRP A 117 -12.51 -5.74 -2.19
CA TRP A 117 -13.85 -5.40 -2.66
C TRP A 117 -14.76 -6.63 -2.58
N GLU A 118 -15.59 -6.66 -1.56
CA GLU A 118 -16.29 -7.86 -1.11
C GLU A 118 -17.72 -7.90 -1.67
N ALA A 119 -18.03 -8.90 -2.48
CA ALA A 119 -19.39 -9.17 -2.94
C ALA A 119 -20.24 -9.80 -1.82
N TRP A 120 -20.39 -9.08 -0.70
CA TRP A 120 -21.13 -9.49 0.50
C TRP A 120 -22.17 -8.44 0.90
N GLY A 121 -23.32 -8.89 1.41
CA GLY A 121 -24.36 -8.02 1.95
C GLY A 121 -24.76 -8.42 3.35
N ALA A 122 -25.35 -7.47 4.10
CA ALA A 122 -25.91 -7.75 5.41
C ALA A 122 -27.18 -8.64 5.29
N PRO A 123 -27.42 -9.58 6.22
CA PRO A 123 -26.51 -9.98 7.31
C PRO A 123 -25.28 -10.73 6.78
N PHE A 124 -24.10 -10.36 7.27
CA PHE A 124 -22.82 -10.91 6.82
C PHE A 124 -22.62 -12.34 7.35
N THR A 125 -23.27 -13.30 6.69
CA THR A 125 -23.16 -14.73 6.97
C THR A 125 -22.82 -15.48 5.69
N VAL A 126 -22.18 -16.65 5.82
CA VAL A 126 -21.81 -17.52 4.68
C VAL A 126 -23.02 -17.87 3.81
N GLY A 127 -24.17 -18.15 4.43
CA GLY A 127 -25.40 -18.51 3.74
C GLY A 127 -26.11 -17.33 3.06
N ASN A 128 -25.75 -16.08 3.39
CA ASN A 128 -26.33 -14.91 2.76
C ASN A 128 -25.63 -14.57 1.44
N ASN A 129 -25.95 -15.35 0.41
CA ASN A 129 -25.38 -15.22 -0.93
C ASN A 129 -26.11 -14.16 -1.77
N MET A 130 -26.01 -12.88 -1.37
CA MET A 130 -26.67 -11.76 -2.08
C MET A 130 -26.12 -11.54 -3.51
N PHE A 131 -24.89 -11.97 -3.76
CA PHE A 131 -24.18 -11.80 -5.03
C PHE A 131 -23.64 -13.14 -5.55
N PRO A 132 -24.51 -14.08 -6.01
CA PRO A 132 -24.05 -15.37 -6.50
C PRO A 132 -23.07 -15.22 -7.67
N LEU A 133 -21.99 -16.00 -7.69
CA LEU A 133 -20.95 -15.92 -8.72
C LEU A 133 -21.51 -16.05 -10.15
N LYS A 134 -22.47 -16.96 -10.35
CA LYS A 134 -23.15 -17.13 -11.65
C LYS A 134 -23.87 -15.87 -12.12
N ASN A 135 -24.45 -15.10 -11.18
CA ASN A 135 -25.14 -13.86 -11.50
C ASN A 135 -24.15 -12.73 -11.78
N ILE A 136 -22.99 -12.72 -11.11
CA ILE A 136 -21.88 -11.82 -11.44
C ILE A 136 -21.40 -12.11 -12.86
N ALA A 137 -21.09 -13.37 -13.17
CA ALA A 137 -20.63 -13.78 -14.51
C ALA A 137 -21.67 -13.56 -15.62
N ALA A 138 -22.97 -13.57 -15.27
CA ALA A 138 -24.07 -13.30 -16.21
C ALA A 138 -24.32 -11.80 -16.44
N GLY A 139 -23.60 -10.92 -15.72
CA GLY A 139 -23.69 -9.47 -15.87
C GLY A 139 -24.82 -8.79 -15.10
N ASN A 140 -25.46 -9.50 -14.15
CA ASN A 140 -26.58 -8.95 -13.38
C ASN A 140 -26.19 -7.74 -12.51
N TYR A 141 -24.90 -7.53 -12.28
CA TYR A 141 -24.36 -6.44 -11.45
C TYR A 141 -23.49 -5.45 -12.25
N ASP A 142 -23.56 -5.48 -13.59
CA ASP A 142 -22.71 -4.67 -14.47
C ASP A 142 -22.82 -3.18 -14.20
N ALA A 143 -24.02 -2.65 -13.96
CA ALA A 143 -24.19 -1.23 -13.64
C ALA A 143 -23.41 -0.80 -12.39
N TYR A 144 -23.34 -1.68 -11.38
CA TYR A 144 -22.54 -1.42 -10.17
C TYR A 144 -21.04 -1.53 -10.49
N ILE A 145 -20.63 -2.60 -11.18
CA ILE A 145 -19.22 -2.82 -11.54
C ILE A 145 -18.69 -1.69 -12.43
N ASP A 146 -19.45 -1.28 -13.43
CA ASP A 146 -19.10 -0.19 -14.35
C ASP A 146 -18.96 1.16 -13.62
N SER A 147 -19.79 1.41 -12.60
CA SER A 147 -19.66 2.64 -11.81
C SER A 147 -18.30 2.75 -11.11
N TRP A 148 -17.76 1.61 -10.66
CA TRP A 148 -16.42 1.52 -10.08
C TRP A 148 -15.33 1.53 -11.14
N ALA A 149 -15.52 0.81 -12.26
CA ALA A 149 -14.57 0.77 -13.35
C ALA A 149 -14.31 2.16 -13.95
N VAL A 150 -15.39 2.90 -14.25
CA VAL A 150 -15.31 4.29 -14.74
C VAL A 150 -14.74 5.21 -13.66
N GLY A 151 -15.16 5.02 -12.41
CA GLY A 151 -14.65 5.80 -11.28
C GLY A 151 -13.14 5.67 -11.11
N LEU A 152 -12.64 4.44 -11.06
CA LEU A 152 -11.21 4.15 -10.91
C LEU A 152 -10.42 4.57 -12.16
N GLN A 153 -10.98 4.42 -13.36
CA GLN A 153 -10.37 4.98 -14.56
C GLN A 153 -10.22 6.51 -14.46
N SER A 154 -11.22 7.21 -13.93
CA SER A 154 -11.19 8.67 -13.76
C SER A 154 -10.25 9.10 -12.63
N TYR A 155 -10.09 8.29 -11.58
CA TYR A 155 -9.11 8.52 -10.52
C TYR A 155 -7.67 8.53 -11.07
N GLY A 156 -7.35 7.62 -12.00
CA GLY A 156 -6.13 7.66 -12.81
C GLY A 156 -4.82 7.27 -12.11
N ASP A 157 -4.74 7.36 -10.79
CA ASP A 157 -3.59 6.92 -10.00
C ASP A 157 -3.61 5.39 -9.76
N PRO A 158 -2.44 4.75 -9.51
CA PRO A 158 -2.36 3.30 -9.29
C PRO A 158 -3.21 2.83 -8.11
N VAL A 159 -3.96 1.74 -8.30
CA VAL A 159 -4.78 1.08 -7.27
C VAL A 159 -4.58 -0.42 -7.37
N MET A 160 -4.42 -1.09 -6.24
CA MET A 160 -4.50 -2.55 -6.16
C MET A 160 -5.95 -2.94 -5.79
N LEU A 161 -6.57 -3.81 -6.58
CA LEU A 161 -7.93 -4.28 -6.37
C LEU A 161 -7.94 -5.79 -6.14
N ASP A 162 -8.34 -6.18 -4.95
CA ASP A 162 -8.53 -7.57 -4.52
C ASP A 162 -10.02 -7.87 -4.51
N VAL A 163 -10.46 -8.81 -5.35
CA VAL A 163 -11.88 -9.16 -5.49
C VAL A 163 -12.08 -10.62 -5.13
N LEU A 164 -13.16 -10.90 -4.40
CA LEU A 164 -13.56 -12.27 -4.06
C LEU A 164 -12.41 -13.07 -3.40
N HIS A 165 -11.73 -12.48 -2.41
CA HIS A 165 -10.54 -13.02 -1.76
C HIS A 165 -10.79 -14.31 -0.97
N GLU A 166 -9.72 -15.03 -0.63
CA GLU A 166 -9.70 -16.28 0.14
C GLU A 166 -10.70 -17.30 -0.42
N MET A 167 -10.75 -17.41 -1.75
CA MET A 167 -11.80 -18.12 -2.48
C MET A 167 -11.77 -19.63 -2.29
N ASP A 168 -10.66 -20.16 -1.81
CA ASP A 168 -10.42 -21.56 -1.47
C ASP A 168 -10.87 -21.92 -0.04
N GLY A 169 -11.25 -20.93 0.77
CA GLY A 169 -11.88 -21.09 2.07
C GLY A 169 -13.40 -21.36 2.02
N ASN A 170 -14.00 -21.57 3.20
CA ASN A 170 -15.43 -21.84 3.35
C ASN A 170 -16.22 -20.77 4.14
N TRP A 171 -15.58 -19.65 4.47
CA TRP A 171 -16.10 -18.60 5.35
C TRP A 171 -16.67 -17.39 4.61
N TYR A 172 -16.56 -17.34 3.27
CA TYR A 172 -17.19 -16.32 2.44
C TYR A 172 -18.22 -16.91 1.47
N PRO A 173 -19.29 -16.17 1.12
CA PRO A 173 -20.36 -16.68 0.26
C PRO A 173 -19.91 -16.97 -1.18
N TRP A 174 -18.76 -16.43 -1.61
CA TRP A 174 -18.13 -16.67 -2.92
C TRP A 174 -17.09 -17.80 -2.91
N GLY A 175 -16.82 -18.44 -1.77
CA GLY A 175 -15.86 -19.55 -1.69
C GLY A 175 -16.25 -20.72 -2.61
N TYR A 176 -15.25 -21.44 -3.13
CA TYR A 176 -15.47 -22.67 -3.90
C TYR A 176 -16.12 -23.74 -3.01
N GLY A 177 -17.16 -24.41 -3.53
CA GLY A 177 -17.93 -25.40 -2.76
C GLY A 177 -18.91 -24.79 -1.75
N VAL A 178 -18.88 -23.47 -1.55
CA VAL A 178 -19.85 -22.73 -0.74
C VAL A 178 -21.05 -22.33 -1.60
N ASN A 179 -22.27 -22.38 -1.07
CA ASN A 179 -23.49 -21.93 -1.77
C ASN A 179 -23.70 -22.53 -3.18
N GLY A 180 -23.14 -23.71 -3.45
CA GLY A 180 -23.20 -24.37 -4.76
C GLY A 180 -22.24 -23.78 -5.82
N ASN A 181 -21.28 -22.94 -5.42
CA ASN A 181 -20.26 -22.39 -6.29
C ASN A 181 -19.29 -23.48 -6.77
N THR A 182 -18.99 -23.48 -8.07
CA THR A 182 -17.92 -24.28 -8.67
C THR A 182 -16.68 -23.43 -8.95
N GLN A 183 -15.53 -24.08 -9.18
CA GLN A 183 -14.32 -23.39 -9.64
C GLN A 183 -14.56 -22.61 -10.94
N ALA A 184 -15.37 -23.16 -11.85
CA ALA A 184 -15.73 -22.52 -13.09
C ALA A 184 -16.55 -21.24 -12.86
N ASP A 185 -17.46 -21.25 -11.87
CA ASP A 185 -18.25 -20.06 -11.51
C ASP A 185 -17.35 -18.94 -10.97
N TYR A 186 -16.36 -19.27 -10.15
CA TYR A 186 -15.40 -18.29 -9.64
C TYR A 186 -14.57 -17.68 -10.76
N ILE A 187 -13.97 -18.51 -11.62
CA ILE A 187 -13.16 -18.05 -12.75
C ILE A 187 -14.00 -17.17 -13.69
N ALA A 188 -15.25 -17.55 -13.96
CA ALA A 188 -16.14 -16.78 -14.81
C ALA A 188 -16.50 -15.42 -14.18
N ALA A 189 -16.82 -15.38 -12.88
CA ALA A 189 -17.12 -14.14 -12.17
C ALA A 189 -15.91 -13.19 -12.11
N PHE A 190 -14.73 -13.71 -11.75
CA PHE A 190 -13.50 -12.92 -11.70
C PHE A 190 -13.15 -12.31 -13.05
N ARG A 191 -13.16 -13.13 -14.12
CA ARG A 191 -12.90 -12.65 -15.49
C ARG A 191 -13.92 -11.61 -15.92
N HIS A 192 -15.19 -11.84 -15.63
CA HIS A 192 -16.25 -10.89 -15.97
C HIS A 192 -16.01 -9.52 -15.33
N ILE A 193 -15.74 -9.47 -14.02
CA ILE A 193 -15.40 -8.22 -13.31
C ILE A 193 -14.17 -7.56 -13.96
N HIS A 194 -13.10 -8.32 -14.21
CA HIS A 194 -11.89 -7.83 -14.87
C HIS A 194 -12.19 -7.23 -16.25
N ASP A 195 -12.99 -7.92 -17.06
CA ASP A 195 -13.30 -7.51 -18.42
C ASP A 195 -14.13 -6.22 -18.45
N ARG A 196 -15.03 -6.00 -17.47
CA ARG A 196 -15.73 -4.71 -17.33
C ARG A 196 -14.75 -3.55 -17.13
N PHE A 197 -13.75 -3.74 -16.27
CA PHE A 197 -12.71 -2.73 -16.02
C PHE A 197 -11.81 -2.50 -17.23
N ALA A 198 -11.44 -3.57 -17.94
CA ALA A 198 -10.72 -3.48 -19.20
C ALA A 198 -11.53 -2.70 -20.26
N LEU A 199 -12.84 -2.95 -20.35
CA LEU A 199 -13.76 -2.22 -21.24
C LEU A 199 -13.84 -0.73 -20.91
N ALA A 200 -13.83 -0.38 -19.63
CA ALA A 200 -13.81 1.02 -19.17
C ALA A 200 -12.47 1.71 -19.40
N GLY A 201 -11.40 0.97 -19.71
CA GLY A 201 -10.05 1.52 -19.87
C GLY A 201 -9.36 1.82 -18.54
N ALA A 202 -9.74 1.16 -17.45
CA ALA A 202 -9.18 1.36 -16.10
C ALA A 202 -7.79 0.71 -15.95
N THR A 203 -6.81 1.12 -16.77
CA THR A 203 -5.46 0.51 -16.81
C THR A 203 -4.59 0.84 -15.60
N ASN A 204 -5.04 1.74 -14.72
CA ASN A 204 -4.40 2.06 -13.45
C ASN A 204 -4.72 1.04 -12.33
N VAL A 205 -5.66 0.12 -12.56
CA VAL A 205 -6.02 -0.94 -11.62
C VAL A 205 -5.12 -2.16 -11.80
N GLN A 206 -4.46 -2.56 -10.71
CA GLN A 206 -3.66 -3.78 -10.59
C GLN A 206 -4.47 -4.85 -9.87
N TRP A 207 -4.65 -6.01 -10.50
CA TRP A 207 -5.46 -7.09 -9.95
C TRP A 207 -4.68 -7.95 -8.96
N VAL A 208 -5.27 -8.17 -7.79
CA VAL A 208 -4.73 -9.06 -6.76
C VAL A 208 -5.50 -10.38 -6.80
N TRP A 209 -4.77 -11.49 -6.95
CA TRP A 209 -5.30 -12.84 -6.82
C TRP A 209 -4.90 -13.41 -5.46
N ASN A 210 -5.87 -13.65 -4.59
CA ASN A 210 -5.64 -13.82 -3.15
C ASN A 210 -6.30 -15.11 -2.61
N PRO A 211 -5.68 -16.29 -2.73
CA PRO A 211 -6.07 -17.49 -1.98
C PRO A 211 -5.59 -17.43 -0.52
N ASP A 212 -6.22 -18.20 0.36
CA ASP A 212 -5.72 -18.46 1.71
C ASP A 212 -4.52 -19.44 1.66
N ALA A 213 -3.69 -19.49 2.72
CA ALA A 213 -2.38 -20.16 2.73
C ALA A 213 -2.34 -21.49 3.49
#